data_AF-G5E3T4-F1
#
_entry.id   AF-G5E3T4-F1
#
_cell.length_a   1.000
_cell.length_b   1.000
_cell.length_c   1.000
_cell.angle_alpha   90.00
_cell.angle_beta   90.00
_cell.angle_gamma   90.00
#
_symmetry.space_group_name_H-M   'P 1'
#
loop_
_entity.id
_entity.type
_entity.pdbx_description
1 polymer ?
#
loop_
_entity_poly.entity_id
_entity_poly.type
_entity_poly.pdbx_seq_one_letter_code
_entity_poly.pdbx_strand_id
1 'polypeptide(L)'
;TNQEKTRTFLGLEVSVGMENLLGIVSEVDLSLKEFNLKTFYEDPSFHVSLAWCVGDKAGQLEGSGLLELQDVLDRFEDSDALTRFCVEEIHCKAGNKSFCI
;
A
#
# COMPACT_ATOMS: atom_id res chain seq x y z
N THR A 1 3.53 -3.66 -9.24
CA THR A 1 4.32 -4.92 -9.23
C THR A 1 5.43 -4.81 -8.20
N ASN A 2 6.07 -5.91 -7.80
CA ASN A 2 7.33 -5.78 -7.03
C ASN A 2 8.48 -5.37 -7.96
N GLN A 3 9.61 -4.94 -7.38
CA GLN A 3 10.78 -4.44 -8.14
C GLN A 3 11.35 -5.48 -9.12
N GLU A 4 11.38 -6.75 -8.72
CA GLU A 4 11.88 -7.85 -9.55
C GLU A 4 10.86 -8.35 -10.59
N LYS A 5 9.65 -7.76 -10.62
CA LYS A 5 8.54 -8.17 -11.51
C LYS A 5 8.18 -9.66 -11.43
N THR A 6 8.44 -10.28 -10.28
CA THR A 6 8.04 -11.67 -10.01
C THR A 6 6.64 -11.75 -9.39
N ARG A 7 6.05 -10.61 -9.02
CA ARG A 7 4.71 -10.50 -8.43
C ARG A 7 3.96 -9.29 -8.99
N THR A 8 2.69 -9.50 -9.28
CA THR A 8 1.73 -8.44 -9.61
C THR A 8 0.70 -8.34 -8.49
N PHE A 9 0.32 -7.12 -8.15
CA PHE A 9 -0.61 -6.81 -7.06
C PHE A 9 -1.78 -6.01 -7.65
N LEU A 10 -2.99 -6.32 -7.19
CA LEU A 10 -4.15 -5.45 -7.30
C LEU A 10 -4.28 -4.70 -5.97
N GLY A 11 -4.34 -3.37 -6.01
CA GLY A 11 -4.40 -2.58 -4.80
C GLY A 11 -5.28 -1.34 -4.92
N LEU A 12 -5.66 -0.81 -3.76
CA LEU A 12 -6.32 0.48 -3.61
C LEU A 12 -5.27 1.52 -3.25
N GLU A 13 -5.09 2.51 -4.11
CA GLU A 13 -4.15 3.60 -3.86
C GLU A 13 -4.73 4.61 -2.88
N VAL A 14 -3.88 5.12 -1.99
CA VAL A 14 -4.26 6.17 -1.05
C VAL A 14 -4.34 7.50 -1.81
N SER A 15 -5.55 8.05 -1.93
CA SER A 15 -5.78 9.36 -2.55
C SER A 15 -5.79 10.51 -1.52
N VAL A 16 -6.32 10.26 -0.32
CA VAL A 16 -6.45 11.24 0.77
C VAL A 16 -5.69 10.72 2.00
N GLY A 17 -4.92 11.60 2.66
CA GLY A 17 -4.12 11.26 3.85
C GLY A 17 -2.63 10.98 3.57
N MET A 18 -2.16 11.22 2.34
CA MET A 18 -0.77 11.04 1.94
C MET A 18 0.22 11.79 2.85
N GLU A 19 -0.06 13.05 3.19
CA GLU A 19 0.80 13.85 4.08
C GLU A 19 0.91 13.24 5.49
N ASN A 20 -0.18 12.67 6.02
CA ASN A 20 -0.16 11.99 7.32
C ASN A 20 0.73 10.75 7.28
N LEU A 21 0.64 9.95 6.21
CA LEU A 21 1.48 8.77 6.04
C LEU A 21 2.95 9.14 5.83
N LEU A 22 3.25 10.22 5.11
CA LEU A 22 4.60 10.74 4.97
C LEU A 22 5.19 11.19 6.32
N GLY A 23 4.39 11.83 7.18
CA GLY A 23 4.80 12.17 8.54
C GLY A 23 5.11 10.94 9.40
N ILE A 24 4.35 9.85 9.25
CA ILE A 24 4.67 8.58 9.91
C ILE A 24 5.98 8.00 9.34
N VAL A 25 6.13 7.98 8.02
CA VAL A 25 7.34 7.48 7.36
C VAL A 25 8.58 8.26 7.79
N SER A 26 8.51 9.58 7.99
CA SER A 26 9.66 10.34 8.45
C SER A 26 10.14 9.90 9.84
N GLU A 27 9.23 9.59 10.76
CA GLU A 27 9.58 9.08 12.10
C GLU A 27 10.14 7.65 12.02
N VAL A 28 9.57 6.80 11.16
CA VAL A 28 10.09 5.46 10.90
C VAL A 28 11.49 5.53 10.30
N ASP A 29 11.74 6.45 9.37
CA ASP A 29 13.04 6.63 8.72
C ASP A 29 14.13 7.09 9.71
N LEU A 30 13.79 7.89 10.71
CA LEU A 30 14.72 8.23 11.80
C LEU A 30 15.14 6.95 12.54
N SER A 31 14.16 6.12 12.91
CA SER A 31 14.40 4.82 13.57
C SER A 31 15.25 3.89 12.67
N LEU A 32 14.97 3.81 11.37
CA LEU A 32 15.75 2.99 10.44
C LEU A 32 17.21 3.47 10.35
N LYS A 33 17.44 4.78 10.32
CA LYS A 33 18.80 5.38 10.28
C LYS A 33 19.62 5.06 11.53
N GLU A 34 19.02 5.09 12.71
CA GLU A 34 19.70 4.73 13.98
C GLU A 34 20.27 3.30 13.95
N PHE A 35 19.61 2.39 13.22
CA PHE A 35 20.03 1.01 13.05
C PHE A 35 20.80 0.76 11.74
N ASN A 36 21.20 1.81 11.02
CA ASN A 36 21.89 1.74 9.72
C ASN A 36 21.13 0.94 8.64
N LEU A 37 19.80 1.01 8.66
CA LEU A 37 18.92 0.40 7.67
C LEU A 37 18.60 1.37 6.53
N LYS A 38 18.14 0.82 5.41
CA LYS A 38 17.63 1.62 4.28
C LYS A 38 16.32 2.30 4.69
N THR A 39 16.19 3.57 4.34
CA THR A 39 14.97 4.36 4.49
C THR A 39 13.93 3.97 3.45
N PHE A 40 12.74 4.55 3.56
CA PHE A 40 11.65 4.35 2.61
C PHE A 40 11.99 4.83 1.19
N TYR A 41 11.15 4.46 0.23
CA TYR A 41 11.31 4.79 -1.19
C TYR A 41 11.31 6.31 -1.42
N GLU A 42 12.16 6.77 -2.35
CA GLU A 42 12.24 8.21 -2.72
C GLU A 42 10.93 8.73 -3.32
N ASP A 43 10.24 7.91 -4.13
CA ASP A 43 8.92 8.20 -4.71
C ASP A 43 7.88 7.22 -4.12
N PRO A 44 7.22 7.59 -3.02
CA PRO A 44 6.34 6.68 -2.29
C PRO A 44 4.96 6.58 -2.94
N SER A 45 4.48 5.34 -3.12
CA SER A 45 3.08 5.04 -3.46
C SER A 45 2.46 4.18 -2.36
N PHE A 46 1.61 4.80 -1.54
CA PHE A 46 0.90 4.12 -0.46
C PHE A 46 -0.36 3.46 -1.00
N HIS A 47 -0.56 2.19 -0.64
CA HIS A 47 -1.70 1.43 -1.13
C HIS A 47 -2.02 0.24 -0.21
N VAL A 48 -3.26 -0.22 -0.28
CA VAL A 48 -3.69 -1.50 0.31
C VAL A 48 -3.66 -2.56 -0.79
N SER A 49 -2.83 -3.59 -0.62
CA SER A 49 -2.85 -4.75 -1.52
C SER A 49 -4.07 -5.63 -1.23
N LEU A 50 -4.95 -5.81 -2.21
CA LEU A 50 -6.15 -6.67 -2.11
C LEU A 50 -5.88 -8.10 -2.56
N ALA A 51 -5.12 -8.26 -3.64
CA ALA A 51 -4.79 -9.57 -4.21
C ALA A 51 -3.42 -9.53 -4.91
N TRP A 52 -2.83 -10.71 -5.13
CA TRP A 52 -1.56 -10.83 -5.85
C TRP A 52 -1.46 -12.13 -6.65
N CYS A 53 -0.61 -12.12 -7.68
CA CYS A 53 -0.30 -13.29 -8.49
C CYS A 53 1.19 -13.37 -8.85
N VAL A 54 1.62 -14.55 -9.31
CA VAL A 54 3.01 -14.82 -9.72
C VAL A 54 3.26 -14.31 -11.15
N GLY A 55 4.42 -13.66 -11.33
CA GLY A 55 4.88 -13.08 -12.59
C GLY A 55 4.37 -11.66 -12.83
N ASP A 56 4.88 -11.06 -13.91
CA ASP A 56 4.41 -9.77 -14.41
C ASP A 56 3.13 -9.98 -15.24
N LYS A 57 2.02 -9.53 -14.70
CA LYS A 57 0.67 -9.59 -15.28
C LYS A 57 0.06 -8.19 -15.42
N ALA A 58 0.85 -7.14 -15.24
CA ALA A 58 0.37 -5.76 -15.29
C ALA A 58 -0.40 -5.49 -16.60
N GLY A 59 0.20 -5.84 -17.75
CA GLY A 59 -0.46 -5.68 -19.05
C GLY A 59 -1.72 -6.52 -19.28
N GLN A 60 -2.03 -7.52 -18.43
CA GLN A 60 -3.30 -8.27 -18.48
C GLN A 60 -4.39 -7.64 -17.60
N LEU A 61 -3.99 -6.87 -16.60
CA LEU A 61 -4.88 -6.09 -15.74
C LEU A 61 -5.16 -4.71 -16.36
N GLU A 62 -4.18 -4.13 -17.05
CA GLU A 62 -4.32 -2.87 -17.78
C GLU A 62 -5.43 -2.98 -18.85
N GLY A 63 -6.33 -2.00 -18.88
CA GLY A 63 -7.46 -1.97 -19.82
C GLY A 63 -8.81 -2.21 -19.15
N SER A 64 -9.69 -2.96 -19.82
CA SER A 64 -11.10 -3.11 -19.41
C SER A 64 -11.25 -3.77 -18.03
N GLY A 65 -10.35 -4.69 -17.67
CA GLY A 65 -10.40 -5.36 -16.36
C GLY A 65 -10.22 -4.40 -15.19
N LEU A 66 -9.30 -3.43 -15.29
CA LEU A 66 -9.12 -2.42 -14.24
C LEU A 66 -10.28 -1.42 -14.21
N LEU A 67 -10.82 -1.04 -15.37
CA LEU A 67 -11.99 -0.15 -15.45
C LEU A 67 -13.23 -0.78 -14.81
N GLU A 68 -13.50 -2.06 -15.08
CA GLU A 68 -14.61 -2.78 -14.46
C GLU A 68 -14.48 -2.86 -12.93
N LEU A 69 -13.25 -3.04 -12.43
CA LEU A 69 -12.97 -3.03 -10.99
C LEU A 69 -13.12 -1.63 -10.39
N GLN A 70 -12.73 -0.58 -11.11
CA GLN A 70 -12.97 0.80 -10.70
C GLN A 70 -14.47 1.10 -10.65
N ASP A 71 -15.24 0.73 -11.66
CA ASP A 71 -16.70 0.89 -11.69
C ASP A 71 -17.38 0.16 -10.53
N VAL A 72 -16.81 -0.97 -10.07
CA VAL A 72 -17.29 -1.65 -8.86
C VAL A 72 -17.05 -0.77 -7.63
N LEU A 73 -15.84 -0.25 -7.45
CA LEU A 73 -15.49 0.62 -6.32
C LEU A 73 -16.32 1.91 -6.30
N ASP A 74 -16.54 2.54 -7.45
CA ASP A 74 -17.32 3.78 -7.57
C ASP A 74 -18.77 3.57 -7.12
N ARG A 75 -19.35 2.38 -7.38
CA ARG A 75 -20.69 2.01 -6.85
C ARG A 75 -20.70 1.83 -5.32
N PHE A 76 -19.53 1.66 -4.70
CA PHE A 76 -19.36 1.56 -3.26
C PHE A 76 -18.85 2.86 -2.62
N GLU A 77 -18.59 3.94 -3.37
CA GLU A 77 -18.05 5.19 -2.82
C GLU A 77 -18.97 5.82 -1.76
N ASP A 78 -20.29 5.63 -1.87
CA ASP A 78 -21.27 6.07 -0.86
C ASP A 78 -21.22 5.25 0.46
N SER A 79 -20.39 4.20 0.52
CA SER A 79 -20.16 3.39 1.72
C SER A 79 -18.79 3.70 2.30
N ASP A 80 -18.76 4.50 3.38
CA ASP A 80 -17.56 4.81 4.19
C ASP A 80 -16.71 3.56 4.53
N ALA A 81 -17.33 2.37 4.59
CA ALA A 81 -16.69 1.13 5.01
C ALA A 81 -15.53 0.63 4.11
N LEU A 82 -15.45 1.04 2.84
CA LEU A 82 -14.46 0.51 1.89
C LEU A 82 -13.41 1.54 1.46
N THR A 83 -13.68 2.83 1.64
CA THR A 83 -12.85 3.91 1.13
C THR A 83 -12.26 4.78 2.24
N ARG A 84 -12.76 4.67 3.48
CA ARG A 84 -12.29 5.44 4.63
C ARG A 84 -11.78 4.53 5.74
N PHE A 85 -10.49 4.65 6.02
CA PHE A 85 -9.82 3.91 7.07
C PHE A 85 -9.39 4.86 8.20
N CYS A 86 -9.78 4.55 9.43
CA CYS A 86 -9.17 5.16 10.60
C CYS A 86 -7.92 4.36 10.96
N VAL A 87 -6.76 4.99 10.91
CA VAL A 87 -5.50 4.35 11.30
C VAL A 87 -5.37 4.43 12.81
N GLU A 88 -5.36 3.27 13.47
CA GLU A 88 -5.33 3.18 14.94
C GLU A 88 -3.95 2.84 15.50
N GLU A 89 -3.17 2.02 14.78
CA GLU A 89 -1.89 1.48 15.27
C GLU A 89 -0.88 1.33 14.14
N ILE A 90 0.40 1.32 14.50
CA ILE A 90 1.51 0.98 13.58
C ILE A 90 2.06 -0.40 13.96
N HIS A 91 2.17 -1.29 12.97
CA HIS A 91 2.63 -2.66 13.18
C HIS A 91 4.05 -2.85 12.62
N CYS A 92 5.00 -3.22 13.48
CA CYS A 92 6.36 -3.61 13.09
C CYS A 92 6.53 -5.13 13.14
N LYS A 93 7.03 -5.72 12.06
CA LYS A 93 7.31 -7.16 11.97
C LYS A 93 8.80 -7.44 11.89
N ALA A 94 9.31 -8.24 12.83
CA ALA A 94 10.70 -8.70 12.86
C ALA A 94 10.76 -10.24 12.89
N GLY A 95 11.05 -10.85 11.74
CA GLY A 95 11.01 -12.30 11.57
C GLY A 95 9.59 -12.84 11.78
N ASN A 96 9.42 -13.68 12.82
CA ASN A 96 8.12 -14.25 13.22
C ASN A 96 7.46 -13.48 14.38
N LYS A 97 7.99 -12.32 14.77
CA LYS A 97 7.42 -11.48 15.84
C LYS A 97 6.72 -10.25 15.25
N SER A 98 5.66 -9.82 15.91
CA SER A 98 4.91 -8.60 15.61
C SER A 98 4.85 -7.71 16.85
N PHE A 99 4.96 -6.40 16.65
CA PHE A 99 4.90 -5.37 17.67
C PHE A 99 3.93 -4.28 17.21
N CYS A 100 3.02 -3.84 18.09
CA CYS A 100 2.09 -2.75 17.83
C CYS A 100 2.53 -1.52 18.62
N ILE A 101 2.43 -0.34 18.01
CA ILE A 101 2.71 0.98 18.59
C ILE A 101 1.46 1.84 18.43
#